data_AF-A0A3N5HQC7-F1
#
_entry.id   AF-A0A3N5HQC7-F1
#
_cell.length_a   1.000
_cell.length_b   1.000
_cell.length_c   1.000
_cell.angle_alpha   90.00
_cell.angle_beta   90.00
_cell.angle_gamma   90.00
#
_symmetry.space_group_name_H-M   'P 1'
#
loop_
_entity.id
_entity.type
_entity.pdbx_description
1 polymer ?
#
loop_
_entity_poly.entity_id
_entity_poly.type
_entity_poly.pdbx_seq_one_letter_code
_entity_poly.pdbx_strand_id
1 'polypeptide(L)'
;GSFRMDLDWDLADPLVERVVRRAPGLADAQLMRTWTGLYEMTPDQTGIVSAVPGVAGLHVIAGFSGHGFMHGPIAGQLMAELITEGRATTVDARALALERFARGETSLEPLTFT
;
A
#
# COMPACT_ATOMS: atom_id res chain seq x y z
N GLY A 1 -1.10 13.73 18.37
CA GLY A 1 -1.79 13.13 17.23
C GLY A 1 -1.66 11.63 17.35
N SER A 2 -2.72 10.95 17.74
CA SER A 2 -2.77 9.48 17.83
C SER A 2 -3.57 8.93 16.66
N PHE A 3 -3.15 7.79 16.11
CA PHE A 3 -3.93 7.08 15.12
C PHE A 3 -5.14 6.42 15.78
N ARG A 4 -6.28 6.43 15.07
CA ARG A 4 -7.51 5.77 15.51
C ARG A 4 -7.41 4.27 15.21
N MET A 5 -7.55 3.43 16.24
CA MET A 5 -7.45 1.97 16.13
C MET A 5 -8.68 1.25 16.68
N ASP A 6 -9.70 1.98 17.10
CA ASP A 6 -11.04 1.44 17.37
C ASP A 6 -11.76 1.03 16.09
N LEU A 7 -12.63 0.04 16.25
CA LEU A 7 -13.58 -0.34 15.23
C LEU A 7 -14.69 0.69 15.13
N ASP A 8 -14.96 1.09 13.89
CA ASP A 8 -16.08 1.92 13.54
C ASP A 8 -17.30 1.03 13.27
N TRP A 9 -18.15 0.85 14.28
CA TRP A 9 -19.31 -0.03 14.19
C TRP A 9 -20.42 0.53 13.30
N ASP A 10 -20.41 1.84 13.00
CA ASP A 10 -21.36 2.45 12.07
C ASP A 10 -21.15 1.92 10.63
N LEU A 11 -19.99 1.30 10.35
CA LEU A 11 -19.69 0.64 9.08
C LEU A 11 -20.18 -0.83 9.02
N ALA A 12 -20.66 -1.41 10.12
CA ALA A 12 -20.98 -2.84 10.18
C ALA A 12 -22.16 -3.20 9.26
N ASP A 13 -23.30 -2.54 9.42
CA ASP A 13 -24.50 -2.78 8.61
C ASP A 13 -24.25 -2.60 7.10
N PRO A 14 -23.66 -1.48 6.62
CA PRO A 14 -23.40 -1.32 5.18
C PRO A 14 -22.35 -2.32 4.66
N LEU A 15 -21.40 -2.78 5.48
CA LEU A 15 -20.47 -3.83 5.10
C LEU A 15 -21.19 -5.18 4.94
N VAL A 16 -22.02 -5.56 5.92
CA VAL A 16 -22.79 -6.81 5.90
C VAL A 16 -23.70 -6.85 4.67
N GLU A 17 -24.42 -5.77 4.37
CA GLU A 17 -25.27 -5.69 3.18
C GLU A 17 -24.49 -5.95 1.88
N ARG A 18 -23.30 -5.34 1.75
CA ARG A 18 -22.42 -5.55 0.59
C ARG A 18 -21.91 -6.99 0.50
N VAL A 19 -21.55 -7.60 1.62
CA VAL A 19 -21.08 -8.98 1.69
C VAL A 19 -22.19 -9.94 1.29
N VAL A 20 -23.39 -9.83 1.87
CA VAL A 20 -24.54 -10.71 1.57
C VAL A 20 -24.96 -10.56 0.10
N ARG A 21 -24.95 -9.35 -0.45
CA ARG A 21 -25.22 -9.14 -1.88
C ARG A 21 -24.23 -9.87 -2.79
N ARG A 22 -22.94 -9.92 -2.42
CA ARG A 22 -21.87 -10.55 -3.22
C ARG A 22 -21.77 -12.07 -2.98
N ALA A 23 -22.11 -12.51 -1.77
CA ALA A 23 -22.02 -13.89 -1.31
C ALA A 23 -23.25 -14.24 -0.43
N PRO A 24 -24.42 -14.54 -1.05
CA PRO A 24 -25.68 -14.75 -0.32
C PRO A 24 -25.64 -15.90 0.70
N GLY A 25 -24.79 -16.89 0.49
CA GLY A 25 -24.59 -18.01 1.43
C GLY A 25 -24.04 -17.60 2.81
N LEU A 26 -23.63 -16.33 2.97
CA LEU A 26 -23.18 -15.77 4.25
C LEU A 26 -24.29 -15.02 5.01
N ALA A 27 -25.54 -15.02 4.54
CA ALA A 27 -26.64 -14.25 5.16
C ALA A 27 -26.86 -14.57 6.64
N ASP A 28 -26.72 -15.84 7.03
CA ASP A 28 -26.90 -16.30 8.41
C ASP A 28 -25.57 -16.48 9.17
N ALA A 29 -24.45 -16.04 8.60
CA ALA A 29 -23.14 -16.19 9.22
C ALA A 29 -22.94 -15.19 10.38
N GLN A 30 -22.20 -15.60 11.41
CA GLN A 30 -21.87 -14.75 12.55
C GLN A 30 -20.47 -14.15 12.43
N LEU A 31 -20.31 -12.89 12.85
CA LEU A 31 -19.03 -12.22 12.95
C LEU A 31 -18.22 -12.80 14.12
N MET A 32 -17.14 -13.53 13.81
CA MET A 32 -16.31 -14.18 14.85
C MET A 32 -15.24 -13.26 15.45
N ARG A 33 -14.68 -12.35 14.64
CA ARG A 33 -13.59 -11.47 15.05
C ARG A 33 -13.52 -10.25 14.15
N THR A 34 -13.02 -9.16 14.72
CA THR A 34 -12.67 -7.92 14.02
C THR A 34 -11.27 -7.47 14.40
N TRP A 35 -10.64 -6.70 13.52
CA TRP A 35 -9.34 -6.06 13.76
C TRP A 35 -9.26 -4.75 12.97
N THR A 36 -8.35 -3.89 13.39
CA THR A 36 -8.01 -2.64 12.71
C THR A 36 -6.54 -2.65 12.35
N GLY A 37 -6.18 -1.89 11.33
CA GLY A 37 -4.81 -1.78 10.84
C GLY A 37 -4.58 -0.40 10.24
N LEU A 38 -3.32 0.01 10.23
CA LEU A 38 -2.90 1.26 9.63
C LEU A 38 -2.54 1.04 8.16
N TYR A 39 -2.87 2.03 7.34
CA TYR A 39 -2.45 2.11 5.95
C TYR A 39 -1.45 3.24 5.80
N GLU A 40 -0.30 2.90 5.23
CA GLU A 40 0.74 3.84 4.83
C GLU A 40 0.43 4.38 3.42
N MET A 41 -0.26 5.51 3.39
CA MET A 41 -0.74 6.11 2.13
C MET A 41 0.27 7.08 1.56
N THR A 42 0.65 6.86 0.30
CA THR A 42 1.39 7.84 -0.51
C THR A 42 0.42 8.70 -1.32
N PRO A 43 0.82 9.91 -1.76
CA PRO A 43 -0.03 10.79 -2.56
C PRO A 43 -0.62 10.16 -3.84
N ASP A 44 0.09 9.18 -4.41
CA ASP A 44 -0.30 8.49 -5.64
C ASP A 44 -0.74 7.04 -5.43
N GLN A 45 -0.87 6.61 -4.17
CA GLN A 45 -1.26 5.24 -3.78
C GLN A 45 -0.31 4.13 -4.27
N THR A 46 0.93 4.49 -4.64
CA THR A 46 1.97 3.54 -5.05
C THR A 46 3.10 3.46 -4.04
N GLY A 47 3.83 2.33 -4.02
CA GLY A 47 4.95 2.11 -3.10
C GLY A 47 6.12 3.07 -3.31
N ILE A 48 7.04 3.07 -2.34
CA ILE A 48 8.34 3.74 -2.43
C ILE A 48 9.41 2.67 -2.26
N VAL A 49 10.34 2.59 -3.21
CA VAL A 49 11.52 1.73 -3.17
C VAL A 49 12.68 2.56 -3.72
N SER A 50 13.44 3.19 -2.83
CA SER A 50 14.35 4.27 -3.23
C SER A 50 15.53 4.44 -2.29
N ALA A 51 16.67 4.90 -2.82
CA ALA A 51 17.65 5.61 -2.02
C ALA A 51 17.06 6.98 -1.59
N VAL A 52 17.51 7.52 -0.46
CA VAL A 52 17.05 8.83 0.03
C VAL A 52 17.99 9.93 -0.49
N PRO A 53 17.49 10.91 -1.27
CA PRO A 53 18.28 12.04 -1.74
C PRO A 53 19.03 12.76 -0.64
N GLY A 54 20.31 13.06 -0.89
CA GLY A 54 21.12 13.85 0.03
C GLY A 54 21.56 13.12 1.31
N VAL A 55 21.22 11.83 1.46
CA VAL A 55 21.64 11.02 2.63
C VAL A 55 22.28 9.72 2.14
N ALA A 56 23.61 9.70 2.04
CA ALA A 56 24.35 8.55 1.57
C ALA A 56 24.11 7.31 2.46
N GLY A 57 23.79 6.18 1.84
CA GLY A 57 23.56 4.90 2.52
C GLY A 57 22.14 4.71 3.09
N LEU A 58 21.29 5.75 3.11
CA LEU A 58 19.91 5.62 3.57
C LEU A 58 18.98 5.21 2.41
N HIS A 59 18.21 4.16 2.64
CA HIS A 59 17.22 3.63 1.70
C HIS A 59 15.85 3.52 2.38
N VAL A 60 14.79 3.59 1.58
CA VAL A 60 13.40 3.50 2.05
C VAL A 60 12.61 2.50 1.19
N ILE A 61 11.88 1.63 1.88
CA ILE A 61 10.91 0.68 1.33
C ILE A 61 9.63 0.77 2.16
N ALA A 62 8.63 1.52 1.66
CA ALA A 62 7.43 1.85 2.43
C ALA A 62 6.29 2.39 1.54
N GLY A 63 5.13 2.66 2.13
CA GLY A 63 4.08 3.47 1.48
C GLY A 63 3.26 2.72 0.45
N PHE A 64 3.13 1.40 0.59
CA PHE A 64 2.45 0.55 -0.40
C PHE A 64 0.92 0.68 -0.41
N SER A 65 0.33 1.59 0.38
CA SER A 65 -1.06 2.01 0.29
C SER A 65 -2.08 0.85 0.26
N GLY A 66 -1.82 -0.17 1.08
CA GLY A 66 -2.69 -1.37 1.21
C GLY A 66 -2.28 -2.61 0.42
N HIS A 67 -1.31 -2.48 -0.48
CA HIS A 67 -0.89 -3.56 -1.39
C HIS A 67 0.53 -4.07 -1.11
N GLY A 68 1.08 -3.74 0.07
CA GLY A 68 2.46 -4.08 0.42
C GLY A 68 2.72 -5.58 0.55
N PHE A 69 1.73 -6.35 1.00
CA PHE A 69 1.91 -7.79 1.18
C PHE A 69 2.17 -8.52 -0.15
N MET A 70 1.40 -8.22 -1.19
CA MET A 70 1.61 -8.82 -2.51
C MET A 70 2.90 -8.35 -3.18
N HIS A 71 3.35 -7.12 -2.91
CA HIS A 71 4.58 -6.56 -3.47
C HIS A 71 5.84 -6.90 -2.66
N GLY A 72 5.71 -7.42 -1.45
CA GLY A 72 6.84 -7.71 -0.55
C GLY A 72 7.99 -8.47 -1.21
N PRO A 73 7.75 -9.59 -1.93
CA PRO A 73 8.82 -10.35 -2.57
C PRO A 73 9.60 -9.53 -3.60
N ILE A 74 8.92 -8.84 -4.51
CA ILE A 74 9.60 -8.05 -5.55
C ILE A 74 10.23 -6.79 -4.98
N ALA A 75 9.58 -6.13 -4.03
CA ALA A 75 10.12 -4.93 -3.40
C ALA A 75 11.40 -5.21 -2.62
N GLY A 76 11.47 -6.35 -1.92
CA GLY A 76 12.69 -6.81 -1.26
C GLY A 76 13.84 -7.07 -2.25
N GLN A 77 13.55 -7.72 -3.37
CA GLN A 77 14.52 -7.96 -4.44
C GLN A 77 15.06 -6.64 -5.02
N LEU A 78 14.17 -5.70 -5.37
CA LEU A 78 14.56 -4.39 -5.91
C LEU A 78 15.38 -3.59 -4.90
N MET A 79 15.04 -3.66 -3.61
CA MET A 79 15.81 -3.00 -2.56
C MET A 79 17.22 -3.62 -2.43
N ALA A 80 17.35 -4.94 -2.51
CA ALA A 80 18.65 -5.60 -2.51
C ALA A 80 19.52 -5.11 -3.69
N GLU A 81 18.97 -5.06 -4.90
CA GLU A 81 19.66 -4.56 -6.11
C GLU A 81 20.09 -3.09 -5.96
N LEU A 82 19.21 -2.23 -5.42
CA LEU A 82 19.57 -0.83 -5.14
C LEU A 82 20.76 -0.73 -4.18
N ILE A 83 20.79 -1.55 -3.12
CA ILE A 83 21.86 -1.53 -2.12
C ILE A 83 23.17 -2.08 -2.68
N THR A 84 23.13 -3.20 -3.43
CA THR A 84 24.35 -3.89 -3.87
C THR A 84 24.89 -3.39 -5.21
N GLU A 85 24.01 -2.90 -6.09
CA GLU A 85 24.34 -2.53 -7.48
C GLU A 85 24.08 -1.05 -7.79
N GLY A 86 23.43 -0.31 -6.87
CA GLY A 86 23.10 1.10 -7.05
C GLY A 86 21.94 1.38 -8.01
N ARG A 87 21.29 0.34 -8.54
CA ARG A 87 20.14 0.43 -9.45
C ARG A 87 19.31 -0.83 -9.41
N ALA A 88 18.01 -0.70 -9.65
CA ALA A 88 17.13 -1.83 -9.89
C ALA A 88 17.40 -2.43 -11.28
N THR A 89 17.47 -3.76 -11.36
CA THR A 89 17.75 -4.54 -12.58
C THR A 89 16.65 -5.53 -12.92
N THR A 90 15.98 -6.11 -11.92
CA THR A 90 14.90 -7.08 -12.15
C THR A 90 13.72 -6.42 -12.85
N VAL A 91 13.35 -5.20 -12.46
CA VAL A 91 12.30 -4.41 -13.10
C VAL A 91 12.61 -2.92 -12.96
N ASP A 92 12.06 -2.10 -13.86
CA ASP A 92 12.18 -0.65 -13.77
C ASP A 92 11.41 -0.10 -12.55
N ALA A 93 12.15 0.33 -11.54
CA ALA A 93 11.62 0.89 -10.29
C ALA A 93 11.55 2.42 -10.28
N ARG A 94 11.81 3.12 -11.40
CA ARG A 94 11.83 4.60 -11.43
C ARG A 94 10.51 5.23 -10.97
N ALA A 95 9.38 4.59 -11.28
CA ALA A 95 8.05 5.02 -10.83
C ALA A 95 7.86 4.89 -9.30
N LEU A 96 8.73 4.17 -8.60
CA LEU A 96 8.72 3.99 -7.13
C LEU A 96 9.76 4.86 -6.42
N ALA A 97 10.53 5.66 -7.17
CA ALA A 97 11.54 6.55 -6.60
C ALA A 97 10.88 7.62 -5.71
N LEU A 98 11.52 7.96 -4.59
CA LEU A 98 10.99 8.95 -3.64
C LEU A 98 10.93 10.36 -4.28
N GLU A 99 11.89 10.66 -5.14
CA GLU A 99 12.06 11.92 -5.86
C GLU A 99 10.93 12.20 -6.83
N ARG A 100 10.12 11.20 -7.21
CA ARG A 100 8.97 11.40 -8.11
C ARG A 100 8.01 12.45 -7.55
N PHE A 101 7.84 12.51 -6.23
CA PHE A 101 6.98 13.49 -5.58
C PHE A 101 7.55 14.90 -5.69
N ALA A 102 8.87 15.06 -5.59
CA ALA A 102 9.52 16.36 -5.80
C ALA A 102 9.44 16.81 -7.27
N ARG A 103 9.39 15.87 -8.21
CA ARG A 103 9.22 16.14 -9.65
C ARG A 103 7.76 16.33 -10.08
N GLY A 104 6.78 16.05 -9.21
CA GLY A 104 5.35 16.07 -9.56
C GLY A 104 4.91 14.89 -10.44
N GLU A 105 5.73 13.84 -10.56
CA GLU A 105 5.48 12.66 -11.39
C GLU A 105 4.64 11.62 -10.63
N THR A 106 3.44 12.01 -10.23
CA THR A 106 2.52 11.12 -9.52
C THR A 106 1.76 10.24 -10.50
N SER A 107 1.82 8.92 -10.27
CA SER A 107 1.06 7.95 -11.06
C SER A 107 -0.25 7.67 -10.33
N LEU A 108 -1.23 8.58 -10.42
CA LEU A 108 -2.57 8.24 -10.00
C LEU A 108 -3.15 7.28 -11.05
N GLU A 109 -3.26 6.00 -10.72
CA GLU A 109 -4.18 5.15 -11.46
C GLU A 109 -5.58 5.77 -11.34
N PRO A 110 -6.28 6.04 -12.46
CA PRO A 110 -7.69 6.37 -12.38
C PRO A 110 -8.37 5.13 -11.82
N LEU A 111 -8.84 5.21 -10.57
CA LEU A 111 -9.72 4.22 -9.97
C LEU A 111 -10.95 4.08 -10.86
N THR A 112 -10.88 3.19 -11.84
CA THR A 112 -11.98 2.90 -12.78
C THR A 112 -12.91 1.95 -12.06
N PHE A 113 -13.61 2.49 -11.06
CA PHE A 113 -14.79 1.89 -10.48
C PHE A 113 -15.99 2.73 -10.90
N THR A 114 -16.26 2.74 -12.21
CA THR A 114 -17.58 3.07 -12.77
C THR A 114 -18.38 1.78 -12.89
#